data_AF-A0A512C021-F1
#
_entry.id   AF-A0A512C021-F1
#
_cell.length_a   1.000
_cell.length_b   1.000
_cell.length_c   1.000
_cell.angle_alpha   90.00
_cell.angle_beta   90.00
_cell.angle_gamma   90.00
#
_symmetry.space_group_name_H-M   'P 1'
#
loop_
_entity.id
_entity.type
_entity.pdbx_description
1 polymer ?
#
loop_
_entity_poly.entity_id
_entity_poly.type
_entity_poly.pdbx_seq_one_letter_code
_entity_poly.pdbx_strand_id
1 'polypeptide(L)'
;MLALLARPNAREGGQRFLESLYGHLLVSGNAYVEAVQVDGAPRELHALRPDRMRVVPGADGWPTAYDYTVGAETIRFAQRDGDSIAPILHLTLFHPADDHYGLSPMEAAATALDIHNAAGAWNKALLDNAARPSGALVVGGTALTDAQFDRLKGELEINYQGAANAGRPLLLEGGLDWKPLSLSPKDMDFVEAKAAAARDIALAFGVPPLLLGLPGDNTHANYAEANRAFYRQTVIPLVKRTAEALAHWLSPSFSDALRLEPDLDAVEALGTERESLWRRVSAASFLTDEEKREAVGYGRRQ
;
A
#
# COMPACT_ATOMS: atom_id res chain seq x y z
N MET A 1 -4.67 -13.67 26.69
CA MET A 1 -4.88 -12.98 25.39
C MET A 1 -3.62 -12.27 24.89
N LEU A 2 -3.13 -11.20 25.54
CA LEU A 2 -2.01 -10.40 24.99
C LEU A 2 -0.74 -11.21 24.67
N ALA A 3 -0.44 -12.24 25.48
CA ALA A 3 0.66 -13.17 25.20
C ALA A 3 0.47 -13.96 23.89
N LEU A 4 -0.78 -14.36 23.57
CA LEU A 4 -1.12 -15.02 22.31
C LEU A 4 -0.96 -14.06 21.13
N LEU A 5 -1.41 -12.80 21.24
CA LEU A 5 -1.21 -11.82 20.18
C LEU A 5 0.27 -11.45 19.98
N ALA A 6 1.06 -11.40 21.05
CA ALA A 6 2.49 -11.12 20.98
C ALA A 6 3.28 -12.28 20.31
N ARG A 7 2.85 -13.52 20.52
CA ARG A 7 3.43 -14.73 19.93
C ARG A 7 2.30 -15.63 19.37
N PRO A 8 1.75 -15.30 18.19
CA PRO A 8 0.58 -15.96 17.63
C PRO A 8 0.83 -17.41 17.28
N ASN A 9 2.05 -17.76 16.84
CA ASN A 9 2.43 -19.14 16.58
C ASN A 9 3.95 -19.31 16.76
N ALA A 10 4.46 -20.51 16.53
CA ALA A 10 5.89 -20.80 16.68
C ALA A 10 6.80 -20.12 15.64
N ARG A 11 6.26 -19.69 14.49
CA ARG A 11 7.02 -19.23 13.32
C ARG A 11 7.17 -17.72 13.23
N GLU A 12 6.24 -16.96 13.82
CA GLU A 12 6.23 -15.50 13.74
C GLU A 12 5.79 -14.83 15.04
N GLY A 13 6.24 -13.59 15.22
CA GLY A 13 5.78 -12.70 16.29
C GLY A 13 4.56 -11.89 15.87
N GLY A 14 3.92 -11.25 16.85
CA GLY A 14 2.67 -10.49 16.65
C GLY A 14 2.75 -9.40 15.58
N GLN A 15 3.89 -8.70 15.46
CA GLN A 15 4.07 -7.65 14.45
C GLN A 15 3.93 -8.20 13.02
N ARG A 16 4.60 -9.32 12.72
CA ARG A 16 4.57 -9.95 11.39
C ARG A 16 3.18 -10.54 11.08
N PHE A 17 2.52 -11.10 12.09
CA PHE A 17 1.15 -11.57 11.96
C PHE A 17 0.20 -10.42 11.61
N LEU A 18 0.27 -9.30 12.32
CA LEU A 18 -0.55 -8.11 12.03
C LEU A 18 -0.22 -7.51 10.65
N GLU A 19 1.06 -7.45 10.28
CA GLU A 19 1.49 -7.03 8.94
C GLU A 19 0.85 -7.89 7.85
N SER A 20 0.81 -9.21 8.05
CA SER A 20 0.15 -10.14 7.12
C SER A 20 -1.35 -9.89 7.02
N LEU A 21 -2.04 -9.66 8.15
CA LEU A 21 -3.47 -9.34 8.15
C LEU A 21 -3.79 -8.02 7.46
N TYR A 22 -3.04 -6.95 7.76
CA TYR A 22 -3.25 -5.67 7.10
C TYR A 22 -2.89 -5.75 5.62
N GLY A 23 -1.82 -6.45 5.26
CA GLY A 23 -1.46 -6.69 3.86
C GLY A 23 -2.59 -7.40 3.10
N HIS A 24 -3.13 -8.47 3.65
CA HIS A 24 -4.28 -9.19 3.08
C HIS A 24 -5.52 -8.27 2.95
N LEU A 25 -5.88 -7.52 4.00
CA LEU A 25 -7.01 -6.59 3.94
C LEU A 25 -6.84 -5.52 2.86
N LEU A 26 -5.66 -4.93 2.73
CA LEU A 26 -5.40 -3.84 1.80
C LEU A 26 -5.26 -4.32 0.35
N VAL A 27 -4.83 -5.57 0.14
CA VAL A 27 -4.62 -6.15 -1.20
C VAL A 27 -5.88 -6.84 -1.73
N SER A 28 -6.60 -7.58 -0.90
CA SER A 28 -7.74 -8.40 -1.33
C SER A 28 -9.06 -8.05 -0.64
N GLY A 29 -9.10 -7.03 0.22
CA GLY A 29 -10.32 -6.63 0.93
C GLY A 29 -10.72 -7.58 2.06
N ASN A 30 -9.98 -8.67 2.21
CA ASN A 30 -10.31 -9.81 3.06
C ASN A 30 -9.04 -10.28 3.77
N ALA A 31 -9.14 -10.60 5.05
CA ALA A 31 -8.10 -11.31 5.79
C ALA A 31 -8.72 -12.35 6.71
N TYR A 32 -8.00 -13.44 6.92
CA TYR A 32 -8.48 -14.60 7.65
C TYR A 32 -7.51 -14.97 8.76
N VAL A 33 -8.05 -15.26 9.94
CA VAL A 33 -7.28 -15.81 11.07
C VAL A 33 -7.88 -17.16 11.44
N GLU A 34 -7.05 -18.20 11.41
CA GLU A 34 -7.38 -19.49 12.01
C GLU A 34 -6.99 -19.51 13.49
N ALA A 35 -7.89 -19.95 14.36
CA ALA A 35 -7.58 -20.30 15.75
C ALA A 35 -7.40 -21.81 15.89
N VAL A 36 -6.18 -22.22 16.21
CA VAL A 36 -5.90 -23.61 16.63
C VAL A 36 -6.15 -23.72 18.12
N GLN A 37 -7.11 -24.57 18.49
CA GLN A 37 -7.52 -24.78 19.88
C GLN A 37 -6.91 -26.05 20.46
N VAL A 38 -6.49 -26.00 21.72
CA VAL A 38 -6.10 -27.16 22.53
C VAL A 38 -6.83 -27.06 23.85
N ASP A 39 -7.56 -28.12 24.22
CA ASP A 39 -8.39 -28.18 25.44
C ASP A 39 -9.40 -27.03 25.54
N GLY A 40 -10.00 -26.61 24.42
CA GLY A 40 -10.99 -25.53 24.39
C GLY A 40 -10.42 -24.13 24.63
N ALA A 41 -9.10 -23.95 24.46
CA ALA A 41 -8.46 -22.65 24.51
C ALA A 41 -7.63 -22.40 23.24
N PRO A 42 -7.67 -21.21 22.64
CA PRO A 42 -6.83 -20.87 21.49
C PRO A 42 -5.36 -20.84 21.90
N ARG A 43 -4.55 -21.64 21.22
CA ARG A 43 -3.10 -21.74 21.43
C ARG A 43 -2.29 -21.12 20.33
N GLU A 44 -2.80 -21.17 19.10
CA GLU A 44 -2.15 -20.55 17.96
C GLU A 44 -3.13 -19.78 17.09
N LEU A 45 -2.62 -18.73 16.48
CA LEU A 45 -3.28 -17.93 15.46
C LEU A 45 -2.46 -17.97 14.18
N HIS A 46 -3.11 -18.27 13.07
CA HIS A 46 -2.47 -18.32 11.75
C HIS A 46 -3.19 -17.38 10.78
N ALA A 47 -2.44 -16.47 10.16
CA ALA A 47 -2.98 -15.63 9.10
C ALA A 47 -3.09 -16.46 7.81
N LEU A 48 -4.32 -16.78 7.40
CA LEU A 48 -4.56 -17.54 6.19
C LEU A 48 -4.62 -16.63 4.96
N ARG A 49 -4.09 -17.14 3.85
CA ARG A 49 -4.04 -16.47 2.55
C ARG A 49 -5.45 -16.33 1.94
N PRO A 50 -5.92 -15.10 1.65
CA PRO A 50 -7.25 -14.87 1.09
C PRO A 50 -7.46 -15.49 -0.28
N ASP A 51 -6.43 -15.55 -1.13
CA ASP A 51 -6.50 -16.13 -2.48
C ASP A 51 -6.82 -17.63 -2.49
N ARG A 52 -6.75 -18.28 -1.32
CA ARG A 52 -7.02 -19.71 -1.13
C ARG A 52 -8.27 -19.98 -0.31
N MET A 53 -8.96 -18.92 0.12
CA MET A 53 -10.12 -19.00 0.98
C MET A 53 -11.40 -18.75 0.20
N ARG A 54 -12.43 -19.54 0.52
CA ARG A 54 -13.78 -19.36 -0.02
C ARG A 54 -14.81 -19.52 1.08
N VAL A 55 -15.72 -18.55 1.18
CA VAL A 55 -16.91 -18.60 2.03
C VAL A 55 -17.85 -19.69 1.51
N VAL A 56 -18.40 -20.48 2.43
CA VAL A 56 -19.49 -21.43 2.16
C VAL A 56 -20.74 -20.89 2.87
N PRO A 57 -21.65 -20.20 2.14
CA PRO A 57 -22.87 -19.69 2.73
C PRO A 57 -23.82 -20.83 3.10
N GLY A 58 -24.52 -20.67 4.21
CA GLY A 58 -25.62 -21.53 4.65
C GLY A 58 -26.91 -21.25 3.91
N ALA A 59 -27.96 -21.98 4.28
CA ALA A 59 -29.30 -21.82 3.70
C ALA A 59 -29.93 -20.44 4.01
N ASP A 60 -29.46 -19.76 5.05
CA ASP A 60 -29.87 -18.43 5.50
C ASP A 60 -28.99 -17.30 4.94
N GLY A 61 -27.98 -17.63 4.12
CA GLY A 61 -27.04 -16.68 3.53
C GLY A 61 -25.83 -16.34 4.41
N TRP A 62 -25.81 -16.75 5.68
CA TRP A 62 -24.66 -16.51 6.57
C TRP A 62 -23.53 -17.53 6.32
N PRO A 63 -22.25 -17.15 6.49
CA PRO A 63 -21.14 -18.10 6.37
C PRO A 63 -21.27 -19.25 7.39
N THR A 64 -21.42 -20.49 6.89
CA THR A 64 -21.45 -21.69 7.74
C THR A 64 -20.12 -22.44 7.74
N ALA A 65 -19.27 -22.20 6.73
CA ALA A 65 -17.92 -22.72 6.69
C ALA A 65 -17.00 -21.86 5.81
N TYR A 66 -15.70 -22.14 5.88
CA TYR A 66 -14.67 -21.62 5.00
C TYR A 66 -13.86 -22.77 4.40
N ASP A 67 -13.65 -22.77 3.09
CA ASP A 67 -12.85 -23.77 2.37
C ASP A 67 -11.45 -23.21 2.07
N TYR A 68 -10.40 -23.85 2.60
CA TYR A 68 -8.99 -23.53 2.30
C TYR A 68 -8.42 -24.53 1.31
N THR A 69 -8.10 -24.05 0.10
CA THR A 69 -7.66 -24.91 -1.00
C THR A 69 -6.17 -24.69 -1.31
N VAL A 70 -5.39 -25.77 -1.30
CA VAL A 70 -3.99 -25.80 -1.72
C VAL A 70 -3.81 -26.90 -2.75
N GLY A 71 -3.61 -26.50 -4.01
CA GLY A 71 -3.55 -27.46 -5.11
C GLY A 71 -4.90 -28.18 -5.27
N ALA A 72 -4.91 -29.50 -5.12
CA ALA A 72 -6.13 -30.31 -5.22
C ALA A 72 -6.81 -30.60 -3.87
N GLU A 73 -6.19 -30.20 -2.76
CA GLU A 73 -6.73 -30.48 -1.42
C GLU A 73 -7.48 -29.28 -0.87
N THR A 74 -8.65 -29.55 -0.29
CA THR A 74 -9.48 -28.55 0.39
C THR A 74 -9.72 -28.98 1.84
N ILE A 75 -9.36 -28.10 2.76
CA ILE A 75 -9.70 -28.22 4.19
C ILE A 75 -10.92 -27.34 4.44
N ARG A 76 -11.97 -27.91 5.05
CA ARG A 76 -13.18 -27.17 5.41
C ARG A 76 -13.19 -26.84 6.90
N PHE A 77 -13.27 -25.56 7.21
CA PHE A 77 -13.46 -25.02 8.56
C PHE A 77 -14.94 -24.73 8.77
N ALA A 78 -15.66 -25.63 9.45
CA ALA A 78 -17.06 -25.41 9.78
C ALA A 78 -17.18 -24.41 10.95
N GLN A 79 -17.98 -23.35 10.76
CA GLN A 79 -18.31 -22.39 11.82
C GLN A 79 -19.44 -22.98 12.66
N ARG A 80 -19.10 -23.89 13.60
CA ARG A 80 -20.09 -24.64 14.37
C ARG A 80 -20.57 -23.87 15.60
N ASP A 81 -21.88 -23.93 15.85
CA ASP A 81 -22.44 -23.53 17.13
C ASP A 81 -22.00 -24.53 18.22
N GLY A 82 -21.16 -24.07 19.15
CA GLY A 82 -20.68 -24.87 20.29
C GLY A 82 -19.17 -24.91 20.48
N ASP A 83 -18.38 -24.41 19.52
CA ASP A 83 -16.94 -24.22 19.74
C ASP A 83 -16.70 -23.07 20.73
N SER A 84 -15.63 -23.17 21.53
CA SER A 84 -15.24 -22.11 22.47
C SER A 84 -14.83 -20.81 21.77
N ILE A 85 -14.55 -20.90 20.47
CA ILE A 85 -14.31 -19.81 19.54
C ILE A 85 -14.53 -20.37 18.11
N ALA A 86 -15.14 -19.57 17.24
CA ALA A 86 -15.29 -19.92 15.83
C ALA A 86 -13.90 -20.15 15.19
N PRO A 87 -13.65 -21.24 14.45
CA PRO A 87 -12.30 -21.57 13.97
C PRO A 87 -11.67 -20.51 13.07
N ILE A 88 -12.50 -19.75 12.32
CA ILE A 88 -12.02 -18.69 11.43
C ILE A 88 -12.61 -17.34 11.84
N LEU A 89 -11.76 -16.33 11.97
CA LEU A 89 -12.16 -14.92 11.89
C LEU A 89 -11.96 -14.44 10.46
N HIS A 90 -13.04 -13.95 9.84
CA HIS A 90 -12.99 -13.28 8.54
C HIS A 90 -13.13 -11.77 8.75
N LEU A 91 -12.06 -11.04 8.49
CA LEU A 91 -12.04 -9.59 8.45
C LEU A 91 -12.35 -9.12 7.02
N THR A 92 -13.37 -8.31 6.85
CA THR A 92 -13.75 -7.70 5.56
C THR A 92 -13.57 -6.19 5.62
N LEU A 93 -13.23 -5.59 4.48
CA LEU A 93 -13.52 -4.18 4.20
C LEU A 93 -14.98 -4.04 3.76
N PHE A 94 -15.50 -2.81 3.79
CA PHE A 94 -16.86 -2.56 3.32
C PHE A 94 -16.96 -2.80 1.80
N HIS A 95 -17.96 -3.56 1.37
CA HIS A 95 -18.32 -3.74 -0.03
C HIS A 95 -19.81 -3.41 -0.22
N PRO A 96 -20.18 -2.50 -1.14
CA PRO A 96 -21.57 -2.09 -1.31
C PRO A 96 -22.43 -3.05 -2.15
N ALA A 97 -21.87 -4.16 -2.62
CA ALA A 97 -22.45 -4.99 -3.68
C ALA A 97 -22.10 -6.49 -3.54
N ASP A 98 -21.35 -6.86 -2.51
CA ASP A 98 -21.02 -8.24 -2.17
C ASP A 98 -21.31 -8.40 -0.68
N ASP A 99 -22.08 -9.43 -0.33
CA ASP A 99 -22.53 -9.66 1.04
C ASP A 99 -21.49 -10.42 1.89
N HIS A 100 -20.47 -11.01 1.25
CA HIS A 100 -19.52 -11.92 1.89
C HIS A 100 -18.09 -11.41 1.87
N TYR A 101 -17.67 -10.67 0.84
CA TYR A 101 -16.28 -10.23 0.65
C TYR A 101 -16.14 -8.71 0.72
N GLY A 102 -14.97 -8.25 1.16
CA GLY A 102 -14.64 -6.82 1.17
C GLY A 102 -14.07 -6.31 -0.14
N LEU A 103 -14.32 -5.04 -0.45
CA LEU A 103 -13.73 -4.31 -1.58
C LEU A 103 -12.34 -3.78 -1.20
N SER A 104 -11.30 -4.18 -1.92
CA SER A 104 -9.94 -3.73 -1.63
C SER A 104 -9.65 -2.32 -2.17
N PRO A 105 -8.78 -1.53 -1.50
CA PRO A 105 -8.19 -0.32 -2.07
C PRO A 105 -7.47 -0.58 -3.40
N MET A 106 -6.89 -1.78 -3.56
CA MET A 106 -6.22 -2.20 -4.77
C MET A 106 -7.20 -2.31 -5.95
N GLU A 107 -8.38 -2.90 -5.73
CA GLU A 107 -9.45 -2.96 -6.73
C GLU A 107 -9.98 -1.56 -7.07
N ALA A 108 -10.18 -0.70 -6.07
CA ALA A 108 -10.58 0.68 -6.30
C ALA A 108 -9.57 1.47 -7.14
N ALA A 109 -8.27 1.13 -7.03
CA ALA A 109 -7.17 1.74 -7.76
C ALA A 109 -6.82 1.02 -9.09
N ALA A 110 -7.57 -0.01 -9.52
CA ALA A 110 -7.16 -0.90 -10.61
C ALA A 110 -6.80 -0.15 -11.90
N THR A 111 -7.64 0.79 -12.34
CA THR A 111 -7.38 1.60 -13.55
C THR A 111 -6.11 2.45 -13.41
N ALA A 112 -5.87 3.04 -12.23
CA ALA A 112 -4.68 3.84 -11.98
C ALA A 112 -3.41 2.97 -11.97
N LEU A 113 -3.49 1.76 -11.41
CA LEU A 113 -2.41 0.76 -11.46
C LEU A 113 -2.06 0.40 -12.91
N ASP A 114 -3.05 0.15 -13.75
CA ASP A 114 -2.85 -0.19 -15.16
C ASP A 114 -2.17 0.97 -15.92
N ILE A 115 -2.63 2.20 -15.72
CA ILE A 115 -2.01 3.40 -16.31
C ILE A 115 -0.56 3.54 -15.85
N HIS A 116 -0.30 3.41 -14.54
CA HIS A 116 1.04 3.55 -13.98
C HIS A 116 2.01 2.48 -14.54
N ASN A 117 1.54 1.22 -14.61
CA ASN A 117 2.32 0.10 -15.15
C ASN A 117 2.58 0.27 -16.65
N ALA A 118 1.55 0.63 -17.44
CA ALA A 118 1.68 0.85 -18.87
C ALA A 118 2.63 2.00 -19.19
N ALA A 119 2.54 3.13 -18.48
CA ALA A 119 3.46 4.23 -18.64
C ALA A 119 4.91 3.86 -18.25
N GLY A 120 5.08 3.05 -17.21
CA GLY A 120 6.39 2.50 -16.83
C GLY A 120 6.98 1.59 -17.90
N ALA A 121 6.18 0.66 -18.43
CA ALA A 121 6.56 -0.25 -19.49
C ALA A 121 6.88 0.49 -20.80
N TRP A 122 6.09 1.52 -21.14
CA TRP A 122 6.35 2.40 -22.28
C TRP A 122 7.69 3.11 -22.11
N ASN A 123 7.95 3.75 -20.97
CA ASN A 123 9.20 4.46 -20.74
C ASN A 123 10.41 3.53 -20.76
N LYS A 124 10.29 2.33 -20.20
CA LYS A 124 11.34 1.31 -20.28
C LYS A 124 11.58 0.88 -21.72
N ALA A 125 10.52 0.51 -22.44
CA ALA A 125 10.63 0.11 -23.84
C ALA A 125 11.19 1.23 -24.71
N LEU A 126 10.84 2.49 -24.39
CA LEU A 126 11.42 3.65 -25.04
C LEU A 126 12.92 3.68 -24.84
N LEU A 127 13.41 3.52 -23.61
CA LEU A 127 14.85 3.52 -23.30
C LEU A 127 15.58 2.32 -23.93
N ASP A 128 15.00 1.12 -23.82
CA ASP A 128 15.57 -0.12 -24.36
C ASP A 128 15.68 -0.05 -25.90
N ASN A 129 14.69 0.55 -26.56
CA ASN A 129 14.68 0.77 -28.00
C ASN A 129 15.31 2.11 -28.42
N ALA A 130 15.65 2.97 -27.46
CA ALA A 130 16.31 4.26 -27.68
C ALA A 130 17.83 4.13 -27.75
N ALA A 131 18.29 3.20 -28.60
CA ALA A 131 19.27 3.58 -29.61
C ALA A 131 18.66 4.63 -30.58
N ARG A 132 18.00 5.67 -30.04
CA ARG A 132 17.45 6.80 -30.79
C ARG A 132 18.69 7.55 -31.29
N PRO A 133 18.82 7.78 -32.61
CA PRO A 133 19.76 8.78 -33.09
C PRO A 133 19.48 10.08 -32.33
N SER A 134 20.52 10.72 -31.77
CA SER A 134 20.39 12.02 -31.10
C SER A 134 19.87 13.12 -32.06
N GLY A 135 19.88 12.83 -33.35
CA GLY A 135 19.32 13.61 -34.43
C GLY A 135 19.50 12.88 -35.75
N ALA A 136 18.95 13.46 -36.81
CA ALA A 136 19.19 13.04 -38.17
C ALA A 136 20.02 14.11 -38.89
N LEU A 137 21.07 13.68 -39.57
CA LEU A 137 21.80 14.53 -40.50
C LEU A 137 21.10 14.49 -41.87
N VAL A 138 20.55 15.61 -42.30
CA VAL A 138 19.82 15.76 -43.55
C VAL A 138 20.74 16.43 -44.56
N VAL A 139 20.84 15.87 -45.77
CA VAL A 139 21.62 16.46 -46.87
C VAL A 139 20.64 17.17 -47.81
N GLY A 140 20.76 18.49 -47.92
CA GLY A 140 20.03 19.29 -48.90
C GLY A 140 20.71 19.29 -50.27
N GLY A 141 19.98 18.96 -51.34
CA GLY A 141 20.48 19.01 -52.72
C GLY A 141 20.79 17.63 -53.32
N THR A 142 21.92 17.50 -54.01
CA THR A 142 22.37 16.24 -54.61
C THR A 142 22.78 15.22 -53.57
N ALA A 143 22.44 13.95 -53.80
CA ALA A 143 22.85 12.83 -52.95
C ALA A 143 24.38 12.75 -52.82
N LEU A 144 24.86 12.34 -51.63
CA LEU A 144 26.27 12.08 -51.40
C LEU A 144 26.73 10.89 -52.25
N THR A 145 27.96 10.96 -52.75
CA THR A 145 28.65 9.77 -53.28
C THR A 145 29.01 8.82 -52.14
N ASP A 146 29.15 7.53 -52.41
CA ASP A 146 29.49 6.52 -51.39
C ASP A 146 30.74 6.89 -50.59
N ALA A 147 31.78 7.40 -51.27
CA ALA A 147 33.01 7.85 -50.63
C ALA A 147 32.81 9.04 -49.66
N GLN A 148 31.89 9.95 -49.99
CA GLN A 148 31.53 11.07 -49.11
C GLN A 148 30.70 10.61 -47.92
N PHE A 149 29.78 9.66 -48.14
CA PHE A 149 28.96 9.07 -47.09
C PHE A 149 29.81 8.32 -46.06
N ASP A 150 30.73 7.46 -46.51
CA ASP A 150 31.59 6.68 -45.63
C ASP A 150 32.54 7.58 -44.81
N ARG A 151 33.09 8.63 -45.42
CA ARG A 151 33.90 9.63 -44.72
C ARG A 151 33.09 10.34 -43.64
N LEU A 152 31.90 10.82 -43.97
CA LEU A 152 31.02 11.55 -43.05
C LEU A 152 30.57 10.66 -41.88
N LYS A 153 30.23 9.41 -42.17
CA LYS A 153 29.91 8.41 -41.15
C LYS A 153 31.09 8.19 -40.20
N GLY A 154 32.30 8.02 -40.73
CA GLY A 154 33.51 7.86 -39.91
C GLY A 154 33.82 9.08 -39.03
N GLU A 155 33.69 10.29 -39.58
CA GLU A 155 33.89 11.53 -38.80
C GLU A 155 32.87 11.67 -37.66
N LEU A 156 31.61 11.26 -37.89
CA LEU A 156 30.54 11.25 -36.88
C LEU A 156 30.79 10.22 -35.78
N GLU A 157 31.16 8.99 -36.15
CA GLU A 157 31.47 7.90 -35.20
C GLU A 157 32.64 8.28 -34.28
N ILE A 158 33.72 8.86 -34.83
CA ILE A 158 34.90 9.23 -34.05
C ILE A 158 34.64 10.40 -33.10
N ASN A 159 33.97 11.45 -33.59
CA ASN A 159 33.92 12.72 -32.88
C ASN A 159 32.69 12.92 -32.01
N TYR A 160 31.60 12.16 -32.23
CA TYR A 160 30.30 12.45 -31.62
C TYR A 160 29.61 11.22 -31.01
N GLN A 161 30.16 10.01 -31.14
CA GLN A 161 29.68 8.86 -30.37
C GLN A 161 30.35 8.74 -29.00
N GLY A 162 29.60 8.21 -28.03
CA GLY A 162 30.07 7.95 -26.67
C GLY A 162 29.93 9.14 -25.72
N ALA A 163 29.84 8.86 -24.42
CA ALA A 163 29.60 9.86 -23.38
C ALA A 163 30.68 10.95 -23.31
N ALA A 164 31.94 10.62 -23.67
CA ALA A 164 33.06 11.55 -23.66
C ALA A 164 32.97 12.65 -24.74
N ASN A 165 32.18 12.45 -25.79
CA ASN A 165 32.04 13.37 -26.91
C ASN A 165 30.74 14.21 -26.86
N ALA A 166 29.96 14.07 -25.79
CA ALA A 166 28.71 14.80 -25.63
C ALA A 166 28.93 16.33 -25.55
N GLY A 167 28.14 17.09 -26.31
CA GLY A 167 28.19 18.56 -26.30
C GLY A 167 29.26 19.21 -27.18
N ARG A 168 30.00 18.43 -28.00
CA ARG A 168 30.94 19.00 -28.98
C ARG A 168 30.17 19.76 -30.08
N PRO A 169 30.58 21.00 -30.43
CA PRO A 169 29.98 21.74 -31.54
C PRO A 169 30.15 20.99 -32.86
N LEU A 170 29.06 20.74 -33.58
CA LEU A 170 29.07 20.10 -34.90
C LEU A 170 29.12 21.17 -36.00
N LEU A 171 30.19 21.18 -36.79
CA LEU A 171 30.31 22.03 -37.98
C LEU A 171 29.64 21.34 -39.16
N LEU A 172 28.73 22.05 -39.83
CA LEU A 172 27.98 21.56 -40.98
C LEU A 172 28.27 22.44 -42.20
N GLU A 173 28.60 21.82 -43.33
CA GLU A 173 28.91 22.50 -44.59
C GLU A 173 28.00 21.99 -45.73
N GLY A 174 27.91 22.73 -46.82
CA GLY A 174 27.38 22.21 -48.10
C GLY A 174 25.91 21.75 -48.09
N GLY A 175 25.04 22.38 -47.30
CA GLY A 175 23.62 22.01 -47.22
C GLY A 175 23.31 20.86 -46.27
N LEU A 176 24.29 20.42 -45.46
CA LEU A 176 24.05 19.54 -44.33
C LEU A 176 23.30 20.27 -43.21
N ASP A 177 22.26 19.65 -42.69
CA ASP A 177 21.41 20.16 -41.61
C ASP A 177 21.24 19.09 -40.53
N TRP A 178 21.51 19.44 -39.27
CA TRP A 178 21.31 18.53 -38.14
C TRP A 178 19.97 18.83 -37.48
N LYS A 179 19.06 17.86 -37.55
CA LYS A 179 17.76 17.94 -36.89
C LYS A 179 17.79 17.15 -35.59
N PRO A 180 17.83 17.80 -34.41
CA PRO A 180 17.81 17.09 -33.15
C PRO A 180 16.47 16.35 -33.03
N LEU A 181 16.54 15.09 -32.64
CA LEU A 181 15.36 14.32 -32.28
C LEU A 181 15.13 14.49 -30.78
N SER A 182 14.31 15.46 -30.39
CA SER A 182 13.94 15.68 -28.98
C SER A 182 12.94 14.61 -28.51
N LEU A 183 12.70 14.57 -27.18
CA LEU A 183 11.51 13.89 -26.66
C LEU A 183 10.28 14.44 -27.38
N SER A 184 9.42 13.54 -27.84
CA SER A 184 8.16 13.96 -28.44
C SER A 184 7.23 14.47 -27.32
N PRO A 185 6.33 15.44 -27.59
CA PRO A 185 5.31 15.85 -26.62
C PRO A 185 4.53 14.65 -26.03
N LYS A 186 4.29 13.63 -26.85
CA LYS A 186 3.68 12.36 -26.44
C LYS A 186 4.48 11.63 -25.34
N ASP A 187 5.81 11.69 -25.35
CA ASP A 187 6.66 11.07 -24.32
C ASP A 187 6.55 11.83 -22.97
N MET A 188 6.32 13.15 -23.00
CA MET A 188 6.09 13.96 -21.80
C MET A 188 4.72 13.68 -21.17
N ASP A 189 3.68 13.52 -21.99
CA ASP A 189 2.32 13.19 -21.52
C ASP A 189 2.30 11.89 -20.69
N PHE A 190 3.12 10.89 -21.04
CA PHE A 190 3.20 9.64 -20.27
C PHE A 190 3.88 9.80 -18.90
N VAL A 191 4.84 10.72 -18.77
CA VAL A 191 5.48 11.00 -17.48
C VAL A 191 4.47 11.65 -16.53
N GLU A 192 3.68 12.61 -17.04
CA GLU A 192 2.63 13.25 -16.27
C GLU A 192 1.50 12.28 -15.91
N ALA A 193 1.05 11.46 -16.86
CA ALA A 193 0.05 10.42 -16.61
C ALA A 193 0.51 9.41 -15.55
N LYS A 194 1.79 9.01 -15.58
CA LYS A 194 2.37 8.14 -14.54
C LYS A 194 2.34 8.80 -13.17
N ALA A 195 2.71 10.08 -13.08
CA ALA A 195 2.71 10.82 -11.82
C ALA A 195 1.29 11.04 -11.27
N ALA A 196 0.30 11.31 -12.13
CA ALA A 196 -1.10 11.40 -11.75
C ALA A 196 -1.62 10.06 -11.23
N ALA A 197 -1.39 8.97 -11.97
CA ALA A 197 -1.77 7.63 -11.57
C ALA A 197 -1.15 7.19 -10.23
N ALA A 198 0.12 7.55 -9.98
CA ALA A 198 0.76 7.29 -8.69
C ALA A 198 0.04 8.00 -7.51
N ARG A 199 -0.51 9.20 -7.74
CA ARG A 199 -1.30 9.92 -6.72
C ARG A 199 -2.67 9.29 -6.52
N ASP A 200 -3.33 8.83 -7.58
CA ASP A 200 -4.63 8.15 -7.47
C ASP A 200 -4.51 6.82 -6.72
N ILE A 201 -3.41 6.08 -6.95
CA ILE A 201 -3.09 4.87 -6.18
C ILE A 201 -2.90 5.24 -4.70
N ALA A 202 -2.09 6.25 -4.39
CA ALA A 202 -1.86 6.68 -3.01
C ALA A 202 -3.17 7.10 -2.31
N LEU A 203 -4.05 7.81 -3.03
CA LEU A 203 -5.36 8.23 -2.55
C LEU A 203 -6.26 7.04 -2.20
N ALA A 204 -6.30 5.99 -3.03
CA ALA A 204 -7.10 4.80 -2.76
C ALA A 204 -6.69 4.11 -1.44
N PHE A 205 -5.39 4.07 -1.14
CA PHE A 205 -4.88 3.54 0.14
C PHE A 205 -4.96 4.54 1.30
N GLY A 206 -5.40 5.78 1.05
CA GLY A 206 -5.47 6.84 2.06
C GLY A 206 -4.08 7.33 2.52
N VAL A 207 -3.04 7.16 1.69
CA VAL A 207 -1.68 7.60 2.00
C VAL A 207 -1.42 8.96 1.36
N PRO A 208 -1.09 10.01 2.13
CA PRO A 208 -0.72 11.30 1.56
C PRO A 208 0.49 11.17 0.61
N PRO A 209 0.42 11.70 -0.63
CA PRO A 209 1.51 11.61 -1.63
C PRO A 209 2.88 12.08 -1.11
N LEU A 210 2.87 13.09 -0.23
CA LEU A 210 4.06 13.64 0.43
C LEU A 210 4.84 12.58 1.23
N LEU A 211 4.15 11.64 1.88
CA LEU A 211 4.81 10.56 2.64
C LEU A 211 5.49 9.51 1.74
N LEU A 212 5.03 9.39 0.50
CA LEU A 212 5.59 8.50 -0.51
C LEU A 212 6.72 9.16 -1.33
N GLY A 213 7.06 10.42 -1.05
CA GLY A 213 8.06 11.17 -1.79
C GLY A 213 7.63 11.54 -3.21
N LEU A 214 6.32 11.52 -3.51
CA LEU A 214 5.84 11.95 -4.81
C LEU A 214 6.06 13.47 -5.00
N PRO A 215 6.33 13.94 -6.24
CA PRO A 215 6.66 15.35 -6.49
C PRO A 215 5.55 16.32 -6.02
N GLY A 216 5.94 17.45 -5.41
CA GLY A 216 5.03 18.49 -4.91
C GLY A 216 5.75 19.50 -4.00
N ASP A 217 5.00 20.48 -3.46
CA ASP A 217 5.52 21.48 -2.52
C ASP A 217 5.77 20.90 -1.13
N ASN A 218 6.98 20.37 -0.94
CA ASN A 218 7.38 19.59 0.23
C ASN A 218 8.07 20.48 1.28
N THR A 219 7.32 21.05 2.23
CA THR A 219 7.88 21.72 3.41
C THR A 219 7.81 20.82 4.66
N HIS A 220 8.66 21.05 5.67
CA HIS A 220 8.63 20.29 6.93
C HIS A 220 7.28 20.40 7.66
N ALA A 221 6.66 21.59 7.66
CA ALA A 221 5.34 21.80 8.24
C ALA A 221 4.26 20.97 7.52
N ASN A 222 4.30 20.92 6.19
CA ASN A 222 3.41 20.09 5.39
C ASN A 222 3.60 18.59 5.71
N TYR A 223 4.83 18.16 5.95
CA TYR A 223 5.12 16.75 6.27
C TYR A 223 4.54 16.32 7.62
N ALA A 224 4.73 17.13 8.67
CA ALA A 224 4.22 16.81 10.00
C ALA A 224 2.68 16.73 10.03
N GLU A 225 1.99 17.65 9.33
CA GLU A 225 0.53 17.60 9.18
C GLU A 225 0.06 16.40 8.35
N ALA A 226 0.74 16.10 7.23
CA ALA A 226 0.42 14.93 6.41
C ALA A 226 0.57 13.63 7.20
N ASN A 227 1.61 13.51 8.02
CA ASN A 227 1.83 12.33 8.86
C ASN A 227 0.70 12.18 9.91
N ARG A 228 0.32 13.27 10.59
CA ARG A 228 -0.84 13.26 11.51
C ARG A 228 -2.15 12.86 10.81
N ALA A 229 -2.41 13.43 9.65
CA ALA A 229 -3.61 13.13 8.86
C ALA A 229 -3.64 11.64 8.47
N PHE A 230 -2.52 11.08 8.03
CA PHE A 230 -2.40 9.66 7.70
C PHE A 230 -2.74 8.74 8.88
N TYR A 231 -2.17 8.99 10.05
CA TYR A 231 -2.50 8.22 11.24
C TYR A 231 -3.98 8.32 11.59
N ARG A 232 -4.53 9.55 11.60
CA ARG A 232 -5.91 9.81 12.04
C ARG A 232 -6.96 9.24 11.10
N GLN A 233 -6.76 9.40 9.79
CA GLN A 233 -7.78 9.09 8.79
C GLN A 233 -7.66 7.67 8.24
N THR A 234 -6.47 7.07 8.28
CA THR A 234 -6.21 5.79 7.62
C THR A 234 -5.76 4.72 8.62
N VAL A 235 -4.66 4.95 9.35
CA VAL A 235 -4.06 3.90 10.19
C VAL A 235 -4.91 3.57 11.42
N ILE A 236 -5.26 4.58 12.22
CA ILE A 236 -5.99 4.36 13.49
C ILE A 236 -7.36 3.72 13.26
N PRO A 237 -8.20 4.17 12.29
CA PRO A 237 -9.48 3.52 12.02
C PRO A 237 -9.32 2.05 11.62
N LEU A 238 -8.32 1.74 10.78
CA LEU A 238 -8.02 0.37 10.36
C LEU A 238 -7.60 -0.49 11.56
N VAL A 239 -6.69 0.02 12.40
CA VAL A 239 -6.20 -0.70 13.59
C VAL A 239 -7.33 -0.92 14.60
N LYS A 240 -8.14 0.10 14.88
CA LYS A 240 -9.27 -0.01 15.82
C LYS A 240 -10.28 -1.06 15.37
N ARG A 241 -10.68 -1.05 14.09
CA ARG A 241 -11.59 -2.05 13.52
C ARG A 241 -11.05 -3.47 13.69
N THR A 242 -9.79 -3.69 13.31
CA THR A 242 -9.15 -5.00 13.45
C THR A 242 -9.04 -5.44 14.91
N ALA A 243 -8.69 -4.51 15.81
CA ALA A 243 -8.59 -4.77 17.23
C ALA A 243 -9.94 -5.14 17.86
N GLU A 244 -11.01 -4.42 17.50
CA GLU A 244 -12.38 -4.71 17.94
C GLU A 244 -12.85 -6.08 17.46
N ALA A 245 -12.63 -6.41 16.18
CA ALA A 245 -12.99 -7.71 15.62
C ALA A 245 -12.22 -8.86 16.29
N LEU A 246 -10.91 -8.70 16.52
CA LEU A 246 -10.10 -9.68 17.27
C LEU A 246 -10.58 -9.84 18.70
N ALA A 247 -10.87 -8.74 19.40
CA ALA A 247 -11.35 -8.77 20.78
C ALA A 247 -12.69 -9.49 20.88
N HIS A 248 -13.63 -9.15 20.00
CA HIS A 248 -14.95 -9.77 19.95
C HIS A 248 -14.86 -11.28 19.66
N TRP A 249 -14.08 -11.65 18.64
CA TRP A 249 -13.91 -13.05 18.26
C TRP A 249 -13.21 -13.89 19.31
N LEU A 250 -12.19 -13.35 19.98
CA LEU A 250 -11.47 -14.05 21.06
C LEU A 250 -12.27 -14.07 22.37
N SER A 251 -13.21 -13.14 22.58
CA SER A 251 -13.92 -12.96 23.85
C SER A 251 -14.52 -14.24 24.42
N PRO A 252 -15.16 -15.15 23.66
CA PRO A 252 -15.74 -16.36 24.24
C PRO A 252 -14.72 -17.30 24.91
N SER A 253 -13.44 -17.24 24.51
CA SER A 253 -12.35 -18.01 25.12
C SER A 253 -11.69 -17.33 26.33
N PHE A 254 -12.11 -16.10 26.67
CA PHE A 254 -11.59 -15.35 27.82
C PHE A 254 -12.77 -14.91 28.71
N SER A 255 -12.66 -15.04 30.03
CA SER A 255 -13.79 -14.90 30.96
C SER A 255 -14.42 -13.49 31.06
N ASP A 256 -13.82 -12.48 30.43
CA ASP A 256 -14.20 -11.08 30.54
C ASP A 256 -14.54 -10.49 29.17
N ALA A 257 -15.40 -9.46 29.16
CA ALA A 257 -15.63 -8.64 27.97
C ALA A 257 -14.32 -7.95 27.56
N LEU A 258 -13.65 -8.52 26.55
CA LEU A 258 -12.34 -8.04 26.12
C LEU A 258 -12.48 -6.74 25.33
N ARG A 259 -11.60 -5.79 25.63
CA ARG A 259 -11.39 -4.58 24.83
C ARG A 259 -9.92 -4.52 24.42
N LEU A 260 -9.67 -4.42 23.12
CA LEU A 260 -8.34 -4.24 22.56
C LEU A 260 -8.28 -2.84 21.92
N GLU A 261 -7.36 -2.00 22.38
CA GLU A 261 -7.20 -0.64 21.85
C GLU A 261 -5.75 -0.41 21.44
N PRO A 262 -5.51 0.33 20.34
CA PRO A 262 -4.16 0.78 20.04
C PRO A 262 -3.68 1.76 21.10
N ASP A 263 -2.43 1.58 21.54
CA ASP A 263 -1.74 2.57 22.35
C ASP A 263 -1.34 3.77 21.47
N LEU A 264 -2.19 4.80 21.49
CA LEU A 264 -1.94 6.04 20.76
C LEU A 264 -0.88 6.92 21.44
N ASP A 265 -0.57 6.68 22.72
CA ASP A 265 0.48 7.40 23.43
C ASP A 265 1.87 6.95 22.95
N ALA A 266 2.01 5.73 22.46
CA ALA A 266 3.25 5.27 21.84
C ALA A 266 3.52 5.90 20.45
N VAL A 267 2.56 6.62 19.85
CA VAL A 267 2.69 7.17 18.49
C VAL A 267 3.23 8.60 18.53
N GLU A 268 4.52 8.76 18.19
CA GLU A 268 5.21 10.05 18.20
C GLU A 268 4.52 11.12 17.35
N ALA A 269 3.99 10.73 16.17
CA ALA A 269 3.31 11.65 15.25
C ALA A 269 2.10 12.37 15.88
N LEU A 270 1.51 11.81 16.95
CA LEU A 270 0.34 12.35 17.65
C LEU A 270 0.69 13.16 18.90
N GLY A 271 1.99 13.34 19.20
CA GLY A 271 2.45 13.96 20.44
C GLY A 271 1.86 15.34 20.73
N THR A 272 1.71 16.19 19.72
CA THR A 272 1.15 17.54 19.85
C THR A 272 -0.35 17.53 20.21
N GLU A 273 -1.12 16.62 19.62
CA GLU A 273 -2.56 16.48 19.92
C GLU A 273 -2.78 15.97 21.34
N ARG A 274 -1.95 15.01 21.75
CA ARG A 274 -1.93 14.49 23.12
C ARG A 274 -1.64 15.59 24.13
N GLU A 275 -0.59 16.38 23.90
CA GLU A 275 -0.26 17.51 24.79
C GLU A 275 -1.44 18.47 24.94
N SER A 276 -2.10 18.79 23.82
CA SER A 276 -3.30 19.65 23.81
C SER A 276 -4.48 19.03 24.57
N LEU A 277 -4.72 17.71 24.42
CA LEU A 277 -5.74 17.00 25.19
C LEU A 277 -5.44 17.04 26.70
N TRP A 278 -4.21 16.67 27.07
CA TRP A 278 -3.78 16.62 28.47
C TRP A 278 -3.89 17.98 29.15
N ARG A 279 -3.49 19.05 28.46
CA ARG A 279 -3.62 20.42 28.95
C ARG A 279 -5.08 20.81 29.22
N ARG A 280 -5.99 20.48 28.29
CA ARG A 280 -7.43 20.74 28.44
C ARG A 280 -8.07 19.94 29.59
N VAL A 281 -7.79 18.64 29.67
CA VAL A 281 -8.34 17.77 30.72
C VAL A 281 -7.79 18.15 32.09
N SER A 282 -6.49 18.48 32.19
CA SER A 282 -5.88 18.91 33.44
C SER A 282 -6.49 20.22 33.95
N ALA A 283 -6.75 21.17 33.05
CA ALA A 283 -7.33 22.47 33.37
C ALA A 283 -8.85 22.42 33.71
N ALA A 284 -9.55 21.33 33.38
CA ALA A 284 -10.97 21.16 33.70
C ALA A 284 -11.18 20.94 35.20
N SER A 285 -11.38 22.01 35.96
CA SER A 285 -11.53 21.96 37.44
C SER A 285 -12.82 21.30 37.91
N PHE A 286 -13.80 21.10 37.02
CA PHE A 286 -15.08 20.47 37.32
C PHE A 286 -15.04 18.93 37.25
N LEU A 287 -13.98 18.34 36.69
CA LEU A 287 -13.78 16.89 36.64
C LEU A 287 -12.97 16.42 37.84
N THR A 288 -13.36 15.28 38.38
CA THR A 288 -12.57 14.51 39.36
C THR A 288 -11.33 13.91 38.71
N ASP A 289 -10.34 13.55 39.54
CA ASP A 289 -9.12 12.90 39.03
C ASP A 289 -9.41 11.56 38.33
N GLU A 290 -10.40 10.80 38.80
CA GLU A 290 -10.82 9.55 38.15
C GLU A 290 -11.44 9.81 36.77
N GLU A 291 -12.33 10.81 36.65
CA GLU A 291 -12.90 11.20 35.36
C GLU A 291 -11.82 11.73 34.40
N LYS A 292 -10.83 12.47 34.90
CA LYS A 292 -9.69 12.93 34.09
C LYS A 292 -8.84 11.76 33.59
N ARG A 293 -8.53 10.78 34.44
CA ARG A 293 -7.78 9.57 34.06
C ARG A 293 -8.52 8.74 33.03
N GLU A 294 -9.84 8.58 33.20
CA GLU A 294 -10.70 7.90 32.25
C GLU A 294 -10.72 8.65 30.90
N ALA A 295 -10.82 9.99 30.92
CA ALA A 295 -10.80 10.83 29.72
C ALA A 295 -9.47 10.80 28.94
N VAL A 296 -8.34 10.51 29.60
CA VAL A 296 -7.03 10.34 28.95
C VAL A 296 -6.61 8.88 28.75
N GLY A 297 -7.51 7.91 29.01
CA GLY A 297 -7.29 6.49 28.69
C GLY A 297 -6.50 5.67 29.73
N TYR A 298 -6.19 6.22 30.92
CA TYR A 298 -5.46 5.50 31.98
C TYR A 298 -6.35 4.60 32.86
N GLY A 299 -7.67 4.61 32.61
CA GLY A 299 -8.65 3.89 33.42
C GLY A 299 -8.74 4.37 34.87
N ARG A 300 -9.72 3.83 35.61
CA ARG A 300 -9.88 4.12 37.04
C ARG A 300 -8.77 3.47 37.85
N ARG A 301 -8.37 4.08 38.97
CA ARG A 301 -7.49 3.37 39.92
C ARG A 301 -8.24 2.17 40.48
N GLN A 302 -7.58 1.01 40.45
CA GLN A 302 -8.01 -0.17 41.21
C GLN A 302 -7.69 0.00 42.69
#